data_AF-A0A7V5H4E4-F1
#
_entry.id   AF-A0A7V5H4E4-F1
#
_cell.length_a   1.000
_cell.length_b   1.000
_cell.length_c   1.000
_cell.angle_alpha   90.00
_cell.angle_beta   90.00
_cell.angle_gamma   90.00
#
_symmetry.space_group_name_H-M   'P 1'
#
loop_
_entity.id
_entity.type
_entity.pdbx_description
1 polymer ?
#
loop_
_entity_poly.entity_id
_entity_poly.type
_entity_poly.pdbx_seq_one_letter_code
_entity_poly.pdbx_strand_id
1 'polypeptide(L)'
;MELLKRFVIICCLCLVGFSGLPAQEKSKKDYEKMFSIPEIERRATERYIDQTDKPVKRFEEDLIINQKDTVNYNILLNDGDLLVRGVINGDVVVLFGDIRIESEATINGNVTAINGRIRQEAQSIVT
;
A
#
# COMPACT_ATOMS: atom_id res chain seq x y z
N MET A 1 -44.34 -53.44 -24.28
CA MET A 1 -43.90 -52.83 -23.01
C MET A 1 -42.60 -53.51 -22.62
N GLU A 2 -41.45 -52.91 -22.97
CA GLU A 2 -40.07 -53.23 -22.52
C GLU A 2 -39.08 -52.51 -23.47
N LEU A 3 -39.27 -51.19 -23.65
CA LEU A 3 -38.40 -50.30 -24.43
C LEU A 3 -37.67 -49.30 -23.51
N LEU A 4 -37.54 -49.64 -22.22
CA LEU A 4 -37.08 -48.73 -21.16
C LEU A 4 -36.12 -49.40 -20.15
N LYS A 5 -35.17 -50.23 -20.60
CA LYS A 5 -34.18 -50.86 -19.69
C LYS A 5 -32.73 -50.95 -20.22
N ARG A 6 -32.34 -50.10 -21.17
CA ARG A 6 -30.94 -50.03 -21.65
C ARG A 6 -30.29 -48.65 -21.55
N PHE A 7 -30.73 -47.82 -20.58
CA PHE A 7 -30.15 -46.50 -20.33
C PHE A 7 -29.24 -46.42 -19.09
N VAL A 8 -28.94 -47.54 -18.43
CA VAL A 8 -28.30 -47.51 -17.09
C VAL A 8 -26.84 -47.94 -17.06
N ILE A 9 -26.27 -48.47 -18.15
CA ILE A 9 -24.90 -48.99 -18.11
C ILE A 9 -24.21 -48.65 -19.42
N ILE A 10 -23.48 -47.53 -19.44
CA ILE A 10 -22.24 -47.23 -20.20
C ILE A 10 -22.05 -45.70 -20.12
N CYS A 11 -21.49 -45.24 -19.00
CA CYS A 11 -20.42 -44.23 -18.96
C CYS A 11 -19.96 -43.99 -17.51
N CYS A 12 -19.75 -45.07 -16.75
CA CYS A 12 -19.04 -45.05 -15.48
C CYS A 12 -17.56 -45.40 -15.72
N LEU A 13 -16.91 -44.73 -16.69
CA LEU A 13 -15.51 -44.99 -17.01
C LEU A 13 -14.79 -43.77 -17.61
N CYS A 14 -14.92 -42.63 -16.93
CA CYS A 14 -13.87 -41.59 -16.85
C CYS A 14 -13.82 -41.02 -15.43
N LEU A 15 -13.90 -41.89 -14.42
CA LEU A 15 -13.49 -41.63 -13.03
C LEU A 15 -11.97 -41.84 -12.91
N VAL A 16 -11.17 -41.01 -13.60
CA VAL A 16 -9.79 -40.64 -13.21
C VAL A 16 -9.33 -39.56 -14.19
N GLY A 17 -9.69 -38.32 -13.86
CA GLY A 17 -9.33 -37.16 -14.66
C GLY A 17 -9.76 -35.87 -13.99
N PHE A 18 -9.84 -35.86 -12.66
CA PHE A 18 -9.94 -34.65 -11.85
C PHE A 18 -8.55 -34.00 -11.83
N SER A 19 -8.01 -33.62 -13.01
CA SER A 19 -6.89 -32.71 -13.06
C SER A 19 -7.48 -31.33 -12.82
N GLY A 20 -7.60 -30.98 -11.54
CA GLY A 20 -7.85 -29.61 -11.11
C GLY A 20 -6.94 -28.70 -11.92
N LEU A 21 -7.54 -27.74 -12.61
CA LEU A 21 -6.87 -26.79 -13.48
C LEU A 21 -5.75 -26.07 -12.69
N PRO A 22 -4.45 -26.31 -12.96
CA PRO A 22 -3.36 -25.62 -12.26
C PRO A 22 -3.17 -24.15 -12.72
N ALA A 23 -4.05 -23.64 -13.59
CA ALA A 23 -3.92 -22.31 -14.19
C ALA A 23 -4.52 -21.19 -13.31
N GLN A 24 -5.49 -21.49 -12.45
CA GLN A 24 -6.16 -20.46 -11.65
C GLN A 24 -5.38 -20.06 -10.38
N GLU A 25 -4.63 -21.00 -9.81
CA GLU A 25 -3.93 -20.81 -8.53
C GLU A 25 -2.63 -20.01 -8.67
N LYS A 26 -1.92 -20.19 -9.80
CA LYS A 26 -0.69 -19.45 -10.13
C LYS A 26 -0.94 -17.95 -10.30
N SER A 27 -2.02 -17.63 -11.04
CA SER A 27 -2.51 -16.25 -11.25
C SER A 27 -2.79 -15.54 -9.92
N LYS A 28 -3.59 -16.15 -9.02
CA LYS A 28 -3.96 -15.54 -7.74
C LYS A 28 -2.75 -15.24 -6.84
N LYS A 29 -1.77 -16.14 -6.80
CA LYS A 29 -0.55 -15.97 -6.00
C LYS A 29 0.34 -14.84 -6.54
N ASP A 30 0.39 -14.66 -7.85
CA ASP A 30 1.10 -13.55 -8.49
C ASP A 30 0.37 -12.20 -8.25
N TYR A 31 -0.96 -12.20 -8.22
CA TYR A 31 -1.76 -11.02 -7.84
C TYR A 31 -1.55 -10.63 -6.37
N GLU A 32 -1.61 -11.59 -5.44
CA GLU A 32 -1.34 -11.34 -4.01
C GLU A 32 0.07 -10.80 -3.78
N LYS A 33 1.05 -11.25 -4.57
CA LYS A 33 2.43 -10.74 -4.50
C LYS A 33 2.58 -9.33 -5.06
N MET A 34 1.88 -9.00 -6.15
CA MET A 34 1.95 -7.68 -6.79
C MET A 34 1.25 -6.57 -5.98
N PHE A 35 0.28 -6.95 -5.15
CA PHE A 35 -0.38 -6.06 -4.18
C PHE A 35 0.08 -6.29 -2.75
N SER A 36 1.22 -6.98 -2.58
CA SER A 36 1.82 -7.12 -1.26
C SER A 36 2.32 -5.76 -0.77
N ILE A 37 2.11 -5.47 0.52
CA ILE A 37 2.56 -4.23 1.14
C ILE A 37 4.03 -3.91 0.83
N PRO A 38 4.98 -4.86 0.88
CA PRO A 38 6.39 -4.59 0.54
C PRO A 38 6.61 -4.10 -0.89
N GLU A 39 5.84 -4.59 -1.88
CA GLU A 39 5.97 -4.13 -3.27
C GLU A 39 5.39 -2.72 -3.45
N ILE A 40 4.33 -2.38 -2.71
CA ILE A 40 3.75 -1.04 -2.72
C ILE A 40 4.73 -0.05 -2.10
N GLU A 41 5.31 -0.38 -0.94
CA GLU A 41 6.36 0.41 -0.30
C GLU A 41 7.56 0.64 -1.23
N ARG A 42 8.06 -0.42 -1.86
CA ARG A 42 9.20 -0.33 -2.79
C ARG A 42 8.90 0.67 -3.90
N ARG A 43 7.76 0.53 -4.57
CA ARG A 43 7.36 1.43 -5.66
C ARG A 43 7.12 2.86 -5.18
N ALA A 44 6.53 3.03 -4.00
CA ALA A 44 6.30 4.34 -3.44
C ALA A 44 7.62 5.05 -3.12
N THR A 45 8.57 4.33 -2.52
CA THR A 45 9.91 4.83 -2.21
C THR A 45 10.66 5.22 -3.48
N GLU A 46 10.71 4.33 -4.47
CA GLU A 46 11.37 4.58 -5.76
C GLU A 46 10.80 5.79 -6.51
N ARG A 47 9.48 5.99 -6.42
CA ARG A 47 8.81 7.05 -7.16
C ARG A 47 8.88 8.40 -6.47
N TYR A 48 8.73 8.43 -5.14
CA TYR A 48 8.46 9.64 -4.39
C TYR A 48 9.56 10.03 -3.40
N ILE A 49 10.54 9.17 -3.13
CA ILE A 49 11.59 9.42 -2.12
C ILE A 49 13.01 9.32 -2.69
N ASP A 50 13.30 8.34 -3.55
CA ASP A 50 14.66 8.03 -4.05
C ASP A 50 15.30 9.14 -4.92
N GLN A 51 14.64 10.30 -5.03
CA GLN A 51 15.15 11.49 -5.70
C GLN A 51 16.02 12.36 -4.78
N THR A 52 16.16 11.99 -3.50
CA THR A 52 16.92 12.74 -2.48
C THR A 52 18.04 11.90 -1.86
N ASP A 53 19.04 12.56 -1.28
CA ASP A 53 20.17 11.94 -0.57
C ASP A 53 19.90 11.67 0.93
N LYS A 54 18.66 11.94 1.37
CA LYS A 54 18.28 11.84 2.78
C LYS A 54 17.93 10.40 3.16
N PRO A 55 18.24 9.98 4.40
CA PRO A 55 17.88 8.65 4.88
C PRO A 55 16.36 8.53 4.97
N VAL A 56 15.84 7.32 4.71
CA VAL A 56 14.41 7.02 4.85
C VAL A 56 14.16 6.35 6.19
N LYS A 57 13.23 6.88 6.97
CA LYS A 57 12.77 6.27 8.21
C LYS A 57 11.36 5.72 8.02
N ARG A 58 11.18 4.45 8.39
CA ARG A 58 9.91 3.71 8.27
C ARG A 58 9.16 3.71 9.59
N PHE A 59 7.84 3.85 9.51
CA PHE A 59 6.92 3.81 10.64
C PHE A 59 5.71 2.95 10.26
N GLU A 60 5.16 2.22 11.23
CA GLU A 60 4.03 1.29 11.08
C GLU A 60 2.85 1.69 11.99
N GLU A 61 2.92 2.89 12.57
CA GLU A 61 1.92 3.44 13.48
C GLU A 61 1.80 4.95 13.25
N ASP A 62 0.78 5.55 13.85
CA ASP A 62 0.57 7.00 13.81
C ASP A 62 1.83 7.76 14.24
N LEU A 63 2.15 8.82 13.50
CA LEU A 63 3.31 9.65 13.77
C LEU A 63 2.89 11.08 14.02
N ILE A 64 3.42 11.65 15.11
CA ILE A 64 3.21 13.05 15.46
C ILE A 64 4.55 13.76 15.48
N ILE A 65 4.71 14.77 14.62
CA ILE A 65 5.84 15.70 14.65
C ILE A 65 5.38 16.94 15.41
N ASN A 66 5.88 17.13 16.64
CA ASN A 66 5.45 18.23 17.49
C ASN A 66 6.04 19.56 17.02
N GLN A 67 5.48 20.67 17.49
CA GLN A 67 5.84 22.03 17.06
C GLN A 67 7.34 22.36 17.25
N LYS A 68 8.00 21.73 18.23
CA LYS A 68 9.43 21.94 18.50
C LYS A 68 10.34 20.95 17.78
N ASP A 69 9.76 19.96 17.09
CA ASP A 69 10.52 18.91 16.45
C ASP A 69 11.01 19.37 15.08
N THR A 70 12.25 19.01 14.75
CA THR A 70 12.82 19.15 13.42
C THR A 70 13.32 17.80 12.95
N VAL A 71 12.73 17.30 11.88
CA VAL A 71 13.08 16.03 11.24
C VAL A 71 13.96 16.29 10.02
N ASN A 72 15.08 15.57 9.89
CA ASN A 72 16.04 15.73 8.79
C ASN A 72 16.22 14.42 8.02
N TYR A 73 15.10 13.78 7.68
CA TYR A 73 15.05 12.51 6.97
C TYR A 73 13.72 12.38 6.24
N ASN A 74 13.66 11.50 5.25
CA ASN A 74 12.43 11.17 4.55
C ASN A 74 11.58 10.25 5.41
N ILE A 75 10.26 10.39 5.34
CA ILE A 75 9.31 9.61 6.11
C ILE A 75 8.56 8.69 5.14
N LEU A 76 8.59 7.39 5.44
CA LEU A 76 7.67 6.41 4.88
C LEU A 76 6.83 5.87 6.03
N LEU A 77 5.53 6.10 5.99
CA LEU A 77 4.61 5.64 7.03
C LEU A 77 3.57 4.71 6.42
N ASN A 78 3.41 3.54 7.03
CA ASN A 78 2.47 2.52 6.61
C ASN A 78 1.38 2.37 7.66
N ASP A 79 0.12 2.28 7.22
CA ASP A 79 -1.03 1.90 8.04
C ASP A 79 -1.21 2.77 9.31
N GLY A 80 -0.98 4.08 9.17
CA GLY A 80 -1.21 5.06 10.23
C GLY A 80 -1.35 6.48 9.69
N ASP A 81 -1.76 7.39 10.56
CA ASP A 81 -1.96 8.79 10.23
C ASP A 81 -0.73 9.65 10.63
N LEU A 82 -0.43 10.65 9.81
CA LEU A 82 0.64 11.61 10.09
C LEU A 82 0.06 12.97 10.50
N LEU A 83 0.45 13.44 11.69
CA LEU A 83 0.17 14.79 12.16
C LEU A 83 1.46 15.61 12.24
N VAL A 84 1.52 16.71 11.49
CA VAL A 84 2.69 17.60 11.43
C VAL A 84 2.37 18.96 12.04
N ARG A 85 3.11 19.32 13.08
CA ARG A 85 3.09 20.63 13.74
C ARG A 85 4.43 21.34 13.69
N GLY A 86 5.52 20.59 13.47
CA GLY A 86 6.89 21.07 13.44
C GLY A 86 7.46 21.20 12.03
N VAL A 87 8.77 20.95 11.92
CA VAL A 87 9.52 21.07 10.66
C VAL A 87 9.97 19.70 10.17
N ILE A 88 9.67 19.39 8.90
CA ILE A 88 10.19 18.21 8.21
C ILE A 88 11.06 18.68 7.05
N ASN A 89 12.34 18.36 7.10
CA ASN A 89 13.28 18.53 6.02
C ASN A 89 13.47 17.18 5.32
N GLY A 90 12.53 16.81 4.45
CA GLY A 90 12.55 15.54 3.72
C GLY A 90 11.20 15.28 3.04
N ASP A 91 11.20 14.32 2.12
CA ASP A 91 9.99 13.84 1.48
C ASP A 91 9.15 13.01 2.45
N VAL A 92 7.83 13.09 2.31
CA VAL A 92 6.85 12.41 3.15
C VAL A 92 5.94 11.56 2.28
N VAL A 93 5.90 10.26 2.55
CA VAL A 93 4.97 9.32 1.94
C VAL A 93 4.20 8.60 3.04
N VAL A 94 2.88 8.69 2.98
CA VAL A 94 1.97 7.92 3.83
C VAL A 94 1.17 6.94 2.97
N LEU A 95 1.25 5.66 3.31
CA LEU A 95 0.48 4.58 2.69
C LEU A 95 -0.68 4.21 3.60
N PHE A 96 -1.88 4.18 3.04
CA PHE A 96 -3.10 3.72 3.72
C PHE A 96 -3.51 4.55 4.94
N GLY A 97 -3.08 5.81 5.02
CA GLY A 97 -3.46 6.75 6.08
C GLY A 97 -3.55 8.20 5.60
N ASP A 98 -4.10 9.06 6.46
CA ASP A 98 -4.29 10.49 6.21
C ASP A 98 -3.08 11.31 6.70
N ILE A 99 -2.82 12.45 6.04
CA ILE A 99 -1.83 13.44 6.44
C ILE A 99 -2.55 14.72 6.88
N ARG A 100 -2.24 15.21 8.07
CA ARG A 100 -2.67 16.52 8.56
C ARG A 100 -1.46 17.41 8.83
N ILE A 101 -1.40 18.53 8.13
CA ILE A 101 -0.39 19.57 8.28
C ILE A 101 -1.06 20.74 8.99
N GLU A 102 -0.75 20.94 10.27
CA GLU A 102 -1.32 22.03 11.08
C GLU A 102 -0.69 23.38 10.74
N SER A 103 -1.36 24.44 11.17
CA SER A 103 -0.91 25.82 11.03
C SER A 103 0.53 26.00 11.51
N GLU A 104 1.33 26.80 10.80
CA GLU A 104 2.78 27.04 11.05
C GLU A 104 3.73 25.85 10.80
N ALA A 105 3.22 24.64 10.54
CA ALA A 105 4.07 23.52 10.16
C ALA A 105 4.77 23.78 8.82
N THR A 106 6.00 23.29 8.69
CA THR A 106 6.81 23.45 7.48
C THR A 106 7.33 22.10 7.01
N ILE A 107 7.07 21.76 5.75
CA ILE A 107 7.62 20.58 5.08
C ILE A 107 8.44 21.06 3.88
N ASN A 108 9.75 20.88 3.98
CA ASN A 108 10.71 21.15 2.91
C ASN A 108 10.99 19.83 2.18
N GLY A 109 10.09 19.48 1.25
CA GLY A 109 10.02 18.21 0.55
C GLY A 109 8.63 17.93 -0.02
N ASN A 110 8.53 16.87 -0.81
CA ASN A 110 7.28 16.42 -1.41
C ASN A 110 6.39 15.71 -0.39
N VAL A 111 5.08 15.89 -0.49
CA VAL A 111 4.10 15.22 0.37
C VAL A 111 3.17 14.38 -0.49
N THR A 112 3.12 13.07 -0.22
CA THR A 112 2.31 12.10 -0.95
C THR A 112 1.50 11.23 0.02
N ALA A 113 0.20 11.13 -0.21
CA ALA A 113 -0.67 10.16 0.45
C ALA A 113 -1.19 9.16 -0.60
N ILE A 114 -1.00 7.87 -0.36
CA ILE A 114 -1.50 6.79 -1.22
C ILE A 114 -2.66 6.11 -0.48
N ASN A 115 -3.83 6.10 -1.13
CA ASN A 115 -5.07 5.62 -0.52
C ASN A 115 -5.43 6.34 0.81
N GLY A 116 -5.18 7.65 0.85
CA GLY A 116 -5.49 8.52 1.97
C GLY A 116 -5.72 9.96 1.51
N ARG A 117 -5.84 10.89 2.45
CA ARG A 117 -6.11 12.31 2.17
C ARG A 117 -5.07 13.20 2.84
N ILE A 118 -4.74 14.30 2.16
CA ILE A 118 -3.92 15.37 2.70
C ILE A 118 -4.84 16.53 3.11
N ARG A 119 -4.75 16.95 4.37
CA ARG A 119 -5.39 18.16 4.90
C ARG A 119 -4.30 19.13 5.32
N GLN A 120 -4.25 20.27 4.63
CA GLN A 120 -3.31 21.33 4.91
C GLN A 120 -4.06 22.54 5.48
N GLU A 121 -3.70 22.96 6.70
CA GLU A 121 -4.25 24.17 7.31
C GLU A 121 -3.64 25.44 6.71
N ALA A 122 -4.36 26.56 6.84
CA ALA A 122 -3.85 27.85 6.40
C ALA A 122 -2.53 28.18 7.13
N GLN A 123 -1.62 28.86 6.45
CA GLN A 123 -0.30 29.28 6.99
C GLN A 123 0.74 28.16 7.20
N SER A 124 0.42 26.91 6.87
CA SER A 124 1.46 25.88 6.73
C SER A 124 2.18 26.00 5.39
N ILE A 125 3.43 25.53 5.33
CA ILE A 125 4.31 25.66 4.17
C ILE A 125 4.72 24.27 3.70
N VAL A 126 4.51 23.98 2.41
CA VAL A 126 5.04 22.80 1.71
C VAL A 126 5.77 23.28 0.47
N THR A 127 7.07 22.99 0.37
CA THR A 127 7.96 23.47 -0.71
C THR A 127 8.81 22.37 -1.29
#